data_AF-A0A852EJV2-F1
#
_entry.id   AF-A0A852EJV2-F1
#
_cell.length_a   1.000
_cell.length_b   1.000
_cell.length_c   1.000
_cell.angle_alpha   90.00
_cell.angle_beta   90.00
_cell.angle_gamma   90.00
#
_symmetry.space_group_name_H-M   'P 1'
#
loop_
_entity.id
_entity.type
_entity.pdbx_description
1 polymer ?
#
loop_
_entity_poly.entity_id
_entity_poly.type
_entity_poly.pdbx_seq_one_letter_code
_entity_poly.pdbx_strand_id
1 'polypeptide(L)'
;MEVFERRRLRVVMEITSLDLCYPEKVAGVFNAMATLLSDANAPFIFLLAVDPSVIVPCLEQTGCMKGLADNGYLYLNRAVTLPFSIPEMGARSRLRSVA
;
A
#
# COMPACT_ATOMS: atom_id res chain seq x y z
N MET A 1 16.03 -9.90 -15.70
CA MET A 1 16.77 -9.50 -14.48
C MET A 1 17.85 -8.53 -14.91
N GLU A 2 17.70 -7.24 -14.61
CA GLU A 2 18.69 -6.22 -14.95
C GLU A 2 19.88 -6.34 -13.99
N VAL A 3 21.02 -6.73 -14.52
CA VAL A 3 22.26 -6.97 -13.78
C VAL A 3 23.09 -5.69 -13.82
N PHE A 4 22.80 -4.73 -12.93
CA PHE A 4 23.78 -3.71 -12.58
C PHE A 4 24.70 -4.34 -11.51
N GLU A 5 25.95 -4.63 -11.88
CA GLU A 5 27.02 -5.06 -10.96
C GLU A 5 26.84 -6.39 -10.17
N ARG A 6 26.13 -7.41 -10.71
CA ARG A 6 25.95 -8.73 -10.04
C ARG A 6 25.32 -8.68 -8.64
N ARG A 7 24.74 -7.55 -8.22
CA ARG A 7 24.05 -7.40 -6.94
C ARG A 7 22.54 -7.50 -7.13
N ARG A 8 21.86 -8.22 -6.24
CA ARG A 8 20.39 -8.25 -6.18
C ARG A 8 19.91 -6.94 -5.54
N LEU A 9 19.37 -6.04 -6.35
CA LEU A 9 18.75 -4.81 -5.87
C LEU A 9 17.32 -5.09 -5.41
N ARG A 10 16.89 -4.40 -4.35
CA ARG A 10 15.49 -4.33 -3.91
C ARG A 10 15.05 -2.88 -3.92
N VAL A 11 13.87 -2.62 -4.45
CA VAL A 11 13.26 -1.30 -4.56
C VAL A 11 12.16 -1.20 -3.52
N VAL A 12 12.30 -0.26 -2.60
CA VAL A 12 11.28 0.06 -1.61
C VAL A 12 10.52 1.28 -2.12
N MET A 13 9.20 1.15 -2.26
CA MET A 13 8.32 2.22 -2.69
C MET A 13 7.33 2.55 -1.59
N GLU A 14 7.31 3.80 -1.15
CA GLU A 14 6.29 4.30 -0.25
C GLU A 14 5.13 4.88 -1.08
N ILE A 15 3.92 4.44 -0.78
CA ILE A 15 2.68 4.92 -1.39
C ILE A 15 1.87 5.60 -0.30
N THR A 16 1.71 6.91 -0.44
CA THR A 16 1.00 7.76 0.51
C THR A 16 -0.03 8.62 -0.22
N SER A 17 -0.89 9.29 0.55
CA SER A 17 -1.79 10.34 0.05
C SER A 17 -2.75 9.88 -1.05
N LEU A 18 -3.12 8.58 -1.08
CA LEU A 18 -4.07 8.04 -2.06
C LEU A 18 -5.49 8.59 -1.86
N ASP A 19 -5.81 9.07 -0.66
CA ASP A 19 -7.05 9.78 -0.32
C ASP A 19 -7.24 11.09 -1.10
N LEU A 20 -6.17 11.69 -1.63
CA LEU A 20 -6.22 12.88 -2.47
C LEU A 20 -6.45 12.58 -3.95
N CYS A 21 -6.47 11.30 -4.32
CA CYS A 21 -6.55 10.87 -5.72
C CYS A 21 -7.98 10.50 -6.11
N TYR A 22 -8.28 10.67 -7.40
CA TYR A 22 -9.51 10.15 -7.97
C TYR A 22 -9.56 8.62 -7.90
N PRO A 23 -10.75 8.02 -7.73
CA PRO A 23 -10.89 6.57 -7.57
C PRO A 23 -10.19 5.73 -8.63
N GLU A 24 -10.25 6.14 -9.89
CA GLU A 24 -9.64 5.42 -11.00
C GLU A 24 -8.10 5.36 -10.87
N LYS A 25 -7.49 6.42 -10.34
CA LYS A 25 -6.05 6.46 -10.07
C LYS A 25 -5.68 5.55 -8.90
N VAL A 26 -6.49 5.55 -7.85
CA VAL A 26 -6.31 4.66 -6.69
C VAL A 26 -6.35 3.20 -7.17
N ALA A 27 -7.38 2.81 -7.90
CA ALA A 27 -7.49 1.47 -8.48
C ALA A 27 -6.31 1.13 -9.39
N GLY A 28 -5.85 2.09 -10.20
CA GLY A 28 -4.67 1.95 -11.05
C GLY A 28 -3.40 1.65 -10.26
N VAL A 29 -3.18 2.32 -9.12
CA VAL A 29 -2.04 2.07 -8.23
C VAL A 29 -2.09 0.65 -7.67
N PHE A 30 -3.23 0.22 -7.16
CA PHE A 30 -3.40 -1.13 -6.63
C PHE A 30 -3.18 -2.20 -7.71
N ASN A 31 -3.66 -1.96 -8.94
CA ASN A 31 -3.42 -2.87 -10.06
C ASN A 31 -1.93 -2.92 -10.46
N ALA A 32 -1.23 -1.79 -10.44
CA ALA A 32 0.21 -1.74 -10.68
C ALA A 32 0.98 -2.49 -9.58
N MET A 33 0.62 -2.30 -8.31
CA MET A 33 1.18 -3.06 -7.19
C MET A 33 0.99 -4.57 -7.39
N ALA A 34 -0.23 -5.02 -7.68
CA ALA A 34 -0.53 -6.43 -7.91
C ALA A 34 0.28 -7.01 -9.08
N THR A 35 0.49 -6.23 -10.14
CA THR A 35 1.31 -6.62 -11.29
C THR A 35 2.78 -6.75 -10.90
N LEU A 36 3.33 -5.77 -10.17
CA LEU A 36 4.73 -5.77 -9.74
C LEU A 36 5.05 -6.84 -8.69
N LEU A 37 4.06 -7.22 -7.87
CA LEU A 37 4.17 -8.29 -6.87
C LEU A 37 3.79 -9.68 -7.40
N SER A 38 3.44 -9.81 -8.68
CA SER A 38 2.98 -11.08 -9.25
C SER A 38 4.05 -12.18 -9.28
N ASP A 39 5.33 -11.80 -9.32
CA ASP A 39 6.47 -12.71 -9.18
C ASP A 39 6.96 -12.74 -7.72
N ALA A 40 7.02 -13.93 -7.12
CA ALA A 40 7.53 -14.12 -5.76
C ALA A 40 9.01 -13.69 -5.59
N ASN A 41 9.77 -13.62 -6.68
CA ASN A 41 11.15 -13.12 -6.69
C ASN A 41 11.27 -11.65 -7.11
N ALA A 42 10.14 -10.96 -7.28
CA ALA A 42 10.14 -9.55 -7.67
C ALA A 42 10.92 -8.72 -6.63
N PRO A 43 11.73 -7.74 -7.08
CA PRO A 43 12.56 -6.94 -6.18
C PRO A 43 11.77 -5.81 -5.48
N PHE A 44 10.45 -5.84 -5.45
CA PHE A 44 9.63 -4.72 -4.98
C PHE A 44 9.07 -4.93 -3.58
N ILE A 45 9.15 -3.89 -2.77
CA ILE A 45 8.53 -3.80 -1.45
C ILE A 45 7.69 -2.52 -1.43
N PHE A 46 6.40 -2.65 -1.12
CA PHE A 46 5.50 -1.50 -1.02
C PHE A 46 5.15 -1.22 0.44
N LEU A 47 5.33 0.03 0.85
CA LEU A 47 4.81 0.56 2.10
C LEU A 47 3.57 1.38 1.79
N LEU A 48 2.41 0.87 2.16
CA LEU A 48 1.13 1.52 1.89
C LEU A 48 0.63 2.25 3.13
N ALA A 49 0.62 3.58 3.08
CA ALA A 49 0.09 4.45 4.12
C ALA A 49 -1.27 4.99 3.70
N VAL A 50 -2.35 4.33 4.13
CA VAL A 50 -3.73 4.69 3.80
C VAL A 50 -4.66 4.47 4.98
N ASP A 51 -5.72 5.27 5.04
CA ASP A 51 -6.88 4.98 5.89
C ASP A 51 -7.82 4.01 5.14
N PRO A 52 -8.02 2.77 5.64
CA PRO A 52 -8.92 1.81 5.00
C PRO A 52 -10.37 2.32 4.93
N SER A 53 -10.83 3.13 5.89
CA SER A 53 -12.19 3.70 5.87
C SER A 53 -12.41 4.70 4.73
N VAL A 54 -11.34 5.30 4.20
CA VAL A 54 -11.40 6.20 3.04
C VAL A 54 -11.17 5.44 1.74
N ILE A 55 -10.19 4.53 1.72
CA ILE A 55 -9.75 3.87 0.48
C ILE A 55 -10.72 2.77 0.03
N VAL A 56 -11.40 2.09 0.96
CA VAL A 56 -12.33 1.00 0.62
C VAL A 56 -13.52 1.52 -0.20
N PRO A 57 -14.29 2.54 0.25
CA PRO A 57 -15.39 3.07 -0.55
C PRO A 57 -14.93 3.58 -1.91
N CYS A 58 -13.74 4.18 -1.97
CA CYS A 58 -13.13 4.67 -3.19
C CYS A 58 -12.89 3.54 -4.20
N LEU A 59 -12.30 2.42 -3.77
CA LEU A 59 -12.02 1.30 -4.64
C LEU A 59 -13.32 0.57 -5.08
N GLU A 60 -14.29 0.41 -4.17
CA GLU A 60 -15.56 -0.26 -4.47
C GLU A 60 -16.35 0.44 -5.59
N GLN A 61 -16.22 1.76 -5.72
CA GLN A 61 -16.87 2.55 -6.79
C GLN A 61 -16.30 2.29 -8.19
N THR A 62 -15.04 1.84 -8.30
CA THR A 62 -14.36 1.70 -9.60
C THR A 62 -14.67 0.38 -10.32
N GLY A 63 -15.33 -0.57 -9.65
CA GLY A 63 -15.54 -1.92 -10.18
C GLY A 63 -14.26 -2.72 -10.40
N CYS A 64 -13.09 -2.22 -9.97
CA CYS A 64 -11.79 -2.89 -10.11
C CYS A 64 -11.71 -4.20 -9.32
N MET A 65 -12.66 -4.44 -8.42
CA MET A 65 -12.72 -5.61 -7.54
C MET A 65 -13.53 -6.78 -8.11
N LYS A 66 -14.06 -6.68 -9.34
CA LYS A 66 -14.86 -7.76 -9.94
C LYS A 66 -14.08 -9.07 -9.95
N GLY A 67 -14.58 -10.07 -9.22
CA GLY A 67 -13.96 -11.38 -9.06
C GLY A 67 -13.03 -11.55 -7.85
N LEU A 68 -12.78 -10.48 -7.07
CA LEU A 68 -11.83 -10.51 -5.95
C LEU A 68 -12.45 -10.35 -4.54
N ALA A 69 -13.78 -10.18 -4.41
CA ALA A 69 -14.62 -10.44 -3.22
C ALA A 69 -15.87 -9.53 -3.10
N ASP A 70 -16.11 -8.59 -4.03
CA ASP A 70 -17.16 -7.55 -3.91
C ASP A 70 -17.14 -6.76 -2.58
N ASN A 71 -16.04 -6.86 -1.82
CA ASN A 71 -15.83 -6.24 -0.52
C ASN A 71 -14.40 -5.69 -0.47
N GLY A 72 -14.26 -4.37 -0.32
CA GLY A 72 -12.97 -3.70 -0.37
C GLY A 72 -12.07 -3.94 0.82
N TYR A 73 -12.63 -4.25 2.00
CA TYR A 73 -11.82 -4.64 3.16
C TYR A 73 -11.16 -6.01 2.92
N LEU A 74 -11.88 -6.97 2.33
CA LEU A 74 -11.32 -8.27 1.96
C LEU A 74 -10.25 -8.13 0.87
N TYR A 75 -10.47 -7.23 -0.10
CA TYR A 75 -9.47 -6.90 -1.11
C TYR A 75 -8.17 -6.38 -0.47
N LEU A 76 -8.25 -5.37 0.39
CA LEU A 76 -7.08 -4.81 1.07
C LEU A 76 -6.37 -5.85 1.94
N ASN A 77 -7.11 -6.67 2.68
CA ASN A 77 -6.54 -7.69 3.54
C ASN A 77 -5.77 -8.78 2.75
N ARG A 78 -6.13 -9.00 1.48
CA ARG A 78 -5.38 -9.88 0.57
C ARG A 78 -4.20 -9.18 -0.10
N ALA A 79 -4.33 -7.88 -0.36
CA ALA A 79 -3.27 -7.09 -0.99
C ALA A 79 -2.11 -6.76 -0.02
N VAL A 80 -2.40 -6.61 1.27
CA VAL A 80 -1.42 -6.25 2.29
C VAL A 80 -0.80 -7.52 2.91
N THR A 81 0.51 -7.68 2.79
CA THR A 81 1.23 -8.82 3.39
C THR A 81 1.39 -8.70 4.90
N LEU A 82 1.63 -7.48 5.41
CA LEU A 82 1.85 -7.23 6.82
C LEU A 82 1.18 -5.90 7.22
N PRO A 83 -0.01 -5.93 7.84
CA PRO A 83 -0.61 -4.74 8.40
C PRO A 83 0.12 -4.36 9.70
N PHE A 84 0.43 -3.08 9.85
CA PHE A 84 0.95 -2.53 11.10
C PHE A 84 0.39 -1.13 11.33
N SER A 85 0.29 -0.73 12.58
CA SER A 85 -0.03 0.64 12.97
C SER A 85 1.11 1.22 13.79
N ILE A 86 1.31 2.53 13.67
CA ILE A 86 2.21 3.24 14.57
C ILE A 86 1.44 3.42 15.89
N PRO A 87 1.92 2.88 17.01
CA PRO A 87 1.24 3.04 18.29
C PRO A 87 1.24 4.51 18.70
N GLU A 88 0.21 4.91 19.46
CA GLU A 88 0.17 6.27 20.01
C GLU A 88 1.44 6.54 20.83
N MET A 89 2.01 7.74 20.64
CA MET A 89 3.20 8.14 21.37
C MET A 89 2.85 8.27 22.87
N GLY A 90 3.37 7.34 23.67
CA GLY A 90 3.17 7.32 25.11
C GLY A 90 3.59 8.64 25.78
N ALA A 91 2.91 9.00 26.87
CA ALA A 91 3.13 10.26 27.58
C ALA A 91 4.60 10.51 27.99
N ARG A 92 5.39 9.44 28.18
CA ARG A 92 6.81 9.51 28.56
C ARG A 92 7.78 9.62 27.38
N SER A 93 7.36 9.22 26.18
CA SER A 93 8.19 9.27 24.96
C SER A 93 8.00 10.56 24.16
N ARG A 94 7.09 11.44 24.59
CA ARG A 94 7.05 12.84 24.15
C ARG A 94 8.34 13.54 24.58
N LEU A 95 9.40 13.43 23.78
CA LEU A 95 10.50 14.38 23.84
C LEU A 95 9.86 15.76 23.68
N ARG A 96 9.98 16.61 24.70
CA ARG A 96 9.60 18.01 24.63
C ARG A 96 10.50 18.68 23.59
N SER A 97 10.16 18.59 22.31
CA SER A 97 10.67 19.50 21.30
C SER A 97 9.99 20.84 21.55
N VAL A 98 10.46 21.55 22.56
CA VAL A 98 10.20 22.97 22.76
C VAL A 98 11.44 23.68 22.25
N ALA A 99 11.30 24.33 21.10
CA ALA A 99 12.08 25.51 20.75
C ALA A 99 11.07 26.65 20.59
#